data_AF-X0XW68-F1
#
_entry.id   AF-X0XW68-F1
#
_cell.length_a   1.000
_cell.length_b   1.000
_cell.length_c   1.000
_cell.angle_alpha   90.00
_cell.angle_beta   90.00
_cell.angle_gamma   90.00
#
_symmetry.space_group_name_H-M   'P 1'
#
loop_
_entity.id
_entity.type
_entity.pdbx_description
1 polymer ?
#
loop_
_entity_poly.entity_id
_entity_poly.type
_entity_poly.pdbx_seq_one_letter_code
_entity_poly.pdbx_strand_id
1 'polypeptide(L)'
;QAMEHESGRQKKLLQEGGELVQETRGWIDEAGITVLQRTKEYANDYRYFPEPDLPPLILDRARIEEIQTRLPELPEARRDRFVAEYGLPVYDANILTGSRAMADYFESCIKLMDPGKAKTVSNWLSGDFSRLLNATNTDVENVRISPEYLTEMLDL
;
A
#
# COMPACT_ATOMS: atom_id res chain seq x y z
N GLN A 1 7.18 6.95 -13.92
CA GLN A 1 7.97 8.06 -14.48
C GLN A 1 9.46 7.73 -14.51
N ALA A 2 10.18 7.73 -13.39
CA ALA A 2 11.63 7.43 -13.37
C ALA A 2 12.01 6.09 -14.04
N MET A 3 11.32 5.00 -13.68
CA MET A 3 11.55 3.67 -14.28
C MET A 3 11.28 3.63 -15.79
N GLU A 4 10.27 4.37 -16.24
CA GLU A 4 9.87 4.40 -17.65
C GLU A 4 10.91 5.15 -18.49
N HIS A 5 11.37 6.31 -18.00
CA HIS A 5 12.47 7.06 -18.61
C HIS A 5 13.75 6.22 -18.69
N GLU A 6 14.16 5.60 -17.58
CA GLU A 6 15.39 4.79 -17.55
C GLU A 6 15.30 3.57 -18.45
N SER A 7 14.15 2.89 -18.49
CA SER A 7 13.89 1.79 -19.41
C SER A 7 14.05 2.23 -20.88
N GLY A 8 13.47 3.38 -21.24
CA GLY A 8 13.63 3.96 -22.58
C GLY A 8 15.08 4.30 -22.91
N ARG A 9 15.81 4.89 -21.97
CA ARG A 9 17.23 5.23 -22.12
C ARG A 9 18.10 3.98 -22.31
N GLN A 10 17.93 2.95 -21.49
CA GLN A 10 18.69 1.71 -21.61
C GLN A 10 18.38 1.00 -22.93
N LYS A 11 17.11 0.98 -23.35
CA LYS A 11 16.72 0.42 -24.65
C LYS A 11 17.38 1.14 -25.83
N LYS A 12 17.38 2.47 -25.82
CA LYS A 12 18.03 3.28 -26.85
C LYS A 12 19.54 2.99 -26.94
N LEU A 13 20.21 2.95 -25.78
CA LEU A 13 21.65 2.66 -25.70
C LEU A 13 21.99 1.29 -26.32
N LEU A 14 21.20 0.26 -26.00
CA LEU A 14 21.37 -1.08 -26.57
C LEU A 14 21.09 -1.12 -28.08
N GLN A 15 20.09 -0.37 -28.56
CA GLN A 15 19.77 -0.29 -29.99
C GLN A 15 20.87 0.42 -30.81
N GLU A 16 21.56 1.38 -30.20
CA GLU A 16 22.70 2.08 -30.79
C GLU A 16 24.01 1.27 -30.70
N GLY A 17 23.96 0.05 -30.16
CA GLY A 17 25.12 -0.84 -30.00
C GLY A 17 26.02 -0.50 -28.82
N GLY A 18 25.56 0.35 -27.90
CA GLY A 18 26.27 0.69 -26.68
C GLY A 18 26.13 -0.38 -25.58
N GLU A 19 27.05 -0.37 -24.62
CA GLU A 19 27.04 -1.29 -23.49
C GLU A 19 26.40 -0.67 -22.24
N LEU A 20 25.63 -1.46 -21.50
CA LEU A 20 25.09 -1.05 -20.20
C LEU A 20 26.16 -1.21 -19.12
N VAL A 21 26.58 -0.08 -18.55
CA VAL A 21 27.51 -0.04 -17.42
C VAL A 21 26.76 0.01 -16.10
N GLN A 22 27.34 -0.59 -15.05
CA GLN A 22 26.75 -0.52 -13.72
C GLN A 22 26.96 0.87 -13.11
N GLU A 23 25.88 1.59 -12.87
CA GLU A 23 25.92 2.97 -12.40
C GLU A 23 24.80 3.27 -11.41
N THR A 24 25.04 4.26 -10.57
CA THR A 24 24.02 4.87 -9.72
C THR A 24 23.57 6.16 -10.40
N ARG A 25 22.27 6.27 -10.69
CA ARG A 25 21.65 7.45 -11.28
C ARG A 25 20.66 8.08 -10.30
N GLY A 26 20.55 9.40 -10.33
CA GLY A 26 19.53 10.16 -9.62
C GLY A 26 18.39 10.56 -10.55
N TRP A 27 17.20 10.77 -10.00
CA TRP A 27 16.04 11.28 -10.72
C TRP A 27 15.87 12.78 -10.45
N ILE A 28 15.64 13.57 -11.50
CA ILE A 28 15.30 15.00 -11.38
C ILE A 28 13.85 15.17 -11.83
N ASP A 29 12.96 15.48 -10.90
CA ASP A 29 11.52 15.58 -11.15
C ASP A 29 11.19 16.70 -12.14
N GLU A 30 11.82 17.87 -12.04
CA GLU A 30 11.51 19.03 -12.90
C GLU A 30 11.84 18.78 -14.37
N ALA A 31 12.90 18.01 -14.62
CA ALA A 31 13.38 17.70 -15.97
C ALA A 31 12.85 16.35 -16.48
N GLY A 32 12.29 15.51 -15.60
CA GLY A 32 11.82 14.17 -15.95
C GLY A 32 12.92 13.26 -16.49
N ILE A 33 14.16 13.42 -16.02
CA ILE A 33 15.32 12.67 -16.50
C ILE A 33 16.09 12.01 -15.35
N THR A 34 16.77 10.92 -15.69
CA THR A 34 17.81 10.33 -14.84
C THR A 34 19.18 10.91 -15.15
N VAL A 35 19.91 11.37 -14.15
CA VAL A 35 21.29 11.87 -14.26
C VAL A 35 22.27 10.89 -13.63
N LEU A 36 23.44 10.71 -14.27
CA LEU A 36 24.51 9.90 -13.71
C LEU A 36 25.07 10.57 -12.46
N GLN A 37 25.15 9.84 -11.35
CA GLN A 37 25.74 10.34 -10.11
C GLN A 37 27.10 9.69 -9.84
N ARG A 38 27.16 8.37 -9.93
CA ARG A 38 28.37 7.60 -9.64
C ARG A 38 28.48 6.41 -10.58
N THR A 39 29.64 6.24 -11.19
CA THR A 39 30.03 4.99 -11.86
C THR A 39 30.54 4.01 -10.82
N LYS A 40 30.08 2.75 -10.88
CA LYS A 40 30.62 1.69 -10.03
C LYS A 40 31.79 1.06 -10.76
N GLU A 41 33.01 1.52 -10.47
CA GLU A 41 34.22 0.87 -10.99
C GLU A 41 34.49 -0.47 -10.28
N TYR A 42 34.10 -0.60 -9.01
CA TYR A 42 34.15 -1.82 -8.21
C TYR A 42 32.96 -1.87 -7.23
N ALA A 43 32.50 -3.07 -6.87
CA ALA A 43 31.57 -3.22 -5.75
C ALA A 43 32.23 -2.72 -4.47
N ASN A 44 31.53 -1.91 -3.67
CA ASN A 44 32.07 -1.43 -2.39
C ASN A 44 32.28 -2.63 -1.45
N ASP A 45 33.51 -2.81 -0.97
CA ASP A 45 33.77 -3.72 0.13
C ASP A 45 33.34 -3.05 1.44
N TYR A 46 32.12 -3.37 1.87
CA TYR A 46 31.56 -2.90 3.14
C TYR A 46 32.21 -3.57 4.36
N ARG A 47 33.10 -4.56 4.14
CA ARG A 47 33.80 -5.30 5.19
C ARG A 47 32.83 -5.78 6.26
N TYR A 48 31.77 -6.48 5.86
CA TYR A 48 30.79 -7.02 6.79
C TYR A 48 31.47 -7.96 7.78
N PHE A 49 31.29 -7.70 9.08
CA PHE A 49 31.64 -8.62 10.16
C PHE A 49 30.52 -8.58 11.21
N PRO A 50 30.38 -9.65 12.02
CA PRO A 50 29.43 -9.63 13.12
C PRO A 50 29.75 -8.48 14.08
N GLU A 51 28.76 -7.66 14.40
CA GLU A 51 28.89 -6.57 15.36
C GLU A 51 29.31 -7.14 16.73
N PRO A 52 30.53 -6.85 17.23
CA PRO A 52 31.05 -7.46 18.46
C PRO A 52 30.31 -7.00 19.71
N ASP A 53 29.71 -5.80 19.69
CA ASP A 53 29.03 -5.22 20.85
C ASP A 53 27.59 -5.73 20.98
N LEU A 54 27.04 -6.36 19.94
CA LEU A 54 25.68 -6.89 19.94
C LEU A 54 25.68 -8.42 20.01
N PRO A 55 25.12 -9.02 21.08
CA PRO A 55 24.92 -10.46 21.09
C PRO A 55 23.94 -10.87 19.98
N PRO A 56 24.05 -12.10 19.44
CA PRO A 56 23.11 -12.60 18.45
C PRO A 56 21.66 -12.51 18.94
N LEU A 57 20.77 -11.98 18.10
CA LEU A 57 19.34 -11.93 18.40
C LEU A 57 18.75 -13.34 18.28
N ILE A 58 18.37 -13.92 19.42
CA ILE A 58 17.67 -15.21 19.48
C ILE A 58 16.17 -14.94 19.62
N LEU A 59 15.40 -15.33 18.61
CA LEU A 59 13.94 -15.31 18.65
C LEU A 59 13.44 -16.73 18.93
N ASP A 60 12.86 -16.95 20.11
CA ASP A 60 12.27 -18.23 20.43
C ASP A 60 10.91 -18.44 19.72
N ARG A 61 10.46 -19.69 19.70
CA ARG A 61 9.21 -20.07 19.05
C ARG A 61 8.00 -19.41 19.71
N ALA A 62 8.02 -19.28 21.04
CA ALA A 62 6.93 -18.68 21.80
C ALA A 62 6.71 -17.22 21.40
N ARG A 63 7.80 -16.47 21.17
CA ARG A 63 7.76 -15.07 20.74
C ARG A 63 7.24 -14.92 19.31
N ILE A 64 7.61 -15.85 18.41
CA ILE A 64 7.06 -15.88 17.05
C ILE A 64 5.55 -16.13 17.10
N GLU A 65 5.10 -17.08 17.90
CA GLU A 65 3.68 -17.42 18.07
C GLU A 65 2.89 -16.27 18.70
N GLU A 66 3.46 -15.57 19.69
CA GLU A 66 2.86 -14.36 20.27
C GLU A 66 2.67 -13.26 19.21
N ILE A 67 3.66 -13.03 18.35
CA ILE A 67 3.56 -12.03 17.28
C ILE A 67 2.51 -12.45 16.25
N GLN A 68 2.47 -13.74 15.89
CA GLN A 68 1.49 -14.27 14.95
C GLN A 68 0.06 -14.11 15.46
N THR A 69 -0.21 -14.36 16.75
CA THR A 69 -1.56 -14.20 17.33
C THR A 69 -2.03 -12.74 17.38
N ARG A 70 -1.10 -11.79 17.36
CA ARG A 70 -1.37 -10.34 17.32
C ARG A 70 -1.46 -9.77 15.91
N LEU A 71 -1.10 -10.54 14.88
CA LEU A 71 -1.11 -10.08 13.51
C LEU A 71 -2.57 -9.79 13.10
N PRO A 72 -2.90 -8.57 12.69
CA PRO A 72 -4.22 -8.32 12.12
C PRO A 72 -4.38 -9.06 10.80
N GLU A 73 -5.62 -9.18 10.34
CA GLU A 73 -5.92 -9.70 9.02
C GLU A 73 -5.15 -8.89 7.95
N LEU A 74 -4.44 -9.61 7.07
CA LEU A 74 -3.68 -8.99 5.99
C LEU A 74 -4.62 -8.40 4.93
N PRO A 75 -4.24 -7.31 4.23
CA PRO A 75 -5.08 -6.67 3.24
C PRO A 75 -5.60 -7.63 2.15
N GLU A 76 -4.76 -8.54 1.65
CA GLU A 76 -5.15 -9.50 0.62
C GLU A 76 -6.19 -10.51 1.12
N ALA A 77 -5.97 -11.06 2.32
CA ALA A 77 -6.92 -11.98 2.94
C ALA A 77 -8.27 -11.29 3.19
N ARG A 78 -8.21 -10.04 3.67
CA ARG A 78 -9.40 -9.22 3.92
C ARG A 78 -10.15 -8.89 2.64
N ARG A 79 -9.45 -8.59 1.55
CA ARG A 79 -10.05 -8.34 0.23
C ARG A 79 -10.78 -9.59 -0.25
N ASP A 80 -10.12 -10.74 -0.19
CA ASP A 80 -10.70 -12.00 -0.65
C ASP A 80 -11.94 -12.36 0.18
N ARG A 81 -11.91 -12.09 1.49
CA ARG A 81 -13.06 -12.20 2.37
C ARG A 81 -14.18 -11.23 1.98
N PHE A 82 -13.88 -9.96 1.69
CA PHE A 82 -14.90 -8.99 1.25
C PHE A 82 -15.59 -9.40 -0.04
N VAL A 83 -14.84 -10.00 -0.97
CA VAL A 83 -15.40 -10.58 -2.20
C VAL A 83 -16.31 -11.78 -1.88
N ALA A 84 -15.84 -12.70 -1.04
CA ALA A 84 -16.55 -13.94 -0.73
C ALA A 84 -17.80 -13.74 0.15
N GLU A 85 -17.70 -12.92 1.21
CA GLU A 85 -18.75 -12.72 2.21
C GLU A 85 -19.75 -11.64 1.81
N TYR A 86 -19.28 -10.56 1.18
CA TYR A 86 -20.11 -9.40 0.85
C TYR A 86 -20.43 -9.26 -0.65
N GLY A 87 -19.93 -10.18 -1.48
CA GLY A 87 -20.19 -10.18 -2.93
C GLY A 87 -19.64 -8.96 -3.66
N LEU A 88 -18.62 -8.29 -3.10
CA LEU A 88 -18.03 -7.11 -3.72
C LEU A 88 -17.19 -7.48 -4.95
N PRO A 89 -17.17 -6.64 -5.99
CA PRO A 89 -16.17 -6.74 -7.05
C PRO A 89 -14.75 -6.65 -6.47
N VAL A 90 -13.81 -7.39 -7.07
CA VAL A 90 -12.39 -7.37 -6.65
C VAL A 90 -11.81 -5.95 -6.67
N TYR A 91 -12.23 -5.12 -7.62
CA TYR A 91 -11.81 -3.71 -7.71
C TYR A 91 -12.23 -2.91 -6.46
N ASP A 92 -13.51 -2.97 -6.11
CA ASP A 92 -14.07 -2.29 -4.93
C ASP A 92 -13.43 -2.79 -3.63
N ALA A 93 -13.30 -4.11 -3.49
CA ALA A 93 -12.67 -4.73 -2.33
C ALA A 93 -11.22 -4.25 -2.19
N ASN A 94 -10.45 -4.15 -3.28
CA ASN A 94 -9.08 -3.63 -3.26
C ASN A 94 -9.02 -2.18 -2.74
N ILE A 95 -9.95 -1.32 -3.18
CA ILE A 95 -10.01 0.08 -2.73
C ILE A 95 -10.27 0.14 -1.22
N LEU A 96 -11.28 -0.58 -0.74
CA LEU A 96 -11.65 -0.60 0.67
C LEU A 96 -10.51 -1.14 1.55
N THR A 97 -9.77 -2.15 1.07
CA THR A 97 -8.63 -2.73 1.79
C THR A 97 -7.31 -2.00 1.57
N GLY A 98 -7.30 -0.87 0.85
CA GLY A 98 -6.11 -0.06 0.62
C GLY A 98 -5.53 0.53 1.91
N SER A 99 -6.37 0.72 2.94
CA SER A 99 -5.93 1.04 4.29
C SER A 99 -6.76 0.27 5.31
N ARG A 100 -6.15 -0.03 6.46
CA ARG A 100 -6.84 -0.71 7.57
C ARG A 100 -8.02 0.13 8.07
N ALA A 101 -7.84 1.44 8.21
CA ALA A 101 -8.88 2.34 8.70
C ALA A 101 -10.11 2.36 7.79
N MET A 102 -9.93 2.39 6.46
CA MET A 102 -11.04 2.34 5.51
C MET A 102 -11.80 1.02 5.60
N ALA A 103 -11.07 -0.10 5.68
CA ALA A 103 -11.70 -1.41 5.79
C ALA A 103 -12.41 -1.60 7.15
N ASP A 104 -11.84 -1.11 8.25
CA ASP A 104 -12.45 -1.12 9.59
C ASP A 104 -13.73 -0.26 9.60
N TYR A 105 -13.71 0.89 8.92
CA TYR A 105 -14.88 1.76 8.77
C TYR A 105 -16.00 1.08 7.96
N PHE A 106 -15.65 0.45 6.83
CA PHE A 106 -16.60 -0.32 6.03
C PHE A 106 -17.26 -1.43 6.85
N GLU A 107 -16.48 -2.28 7.52
CA GLU A 107 -17.04 -3.36 8.32
C GLU A 107 -17.88 -2.86 9.49
N SER A 108 -17.52 -1.71 10.07
CA SER A 108 -18.33 -1.08 11.11
C SER A 108 -19.70 -0.66 10.56
N CYS A 109 -19.75 -0.15 9.32
CA CYS A 109 -21.03 0.14 8.65
C CYS A 109 -21.83 -1.15 8.37
N ILE A 110 -21.17 -2.21 7.88
CA ILE A 110 -21.83 -3.49 7.59
C ILE A 110 -22.36 -4.16 8.86
N LYS A 111 -21.72 -3.98 10.02
CA LYS A 111 -22.24 -4.50 11.29
C LYS A 111 -23.54 -3.82 11.73
N LEU A 112 -23.78 -2.60 11.29
CA LEU A 112 -24.96 -1.79 11.64
C LEU A 112 -26.08 -1.91 10.60
N MET A 113 -25.79 -2.41 9.40
CA MET A 113 -26.73 -2.57 8.29
C MET A 113 -26.91 -4.03 7.90
N ASP A 114 -27.89 -4.32 7.05
CA ASP A 114 -28.00 -5.62 6.38
C ASP A 114 -26.78 -5.86 5.48
N PRO A 115 -26.08 -7.02 5.58
CA PRO A 115 -25.01 -7.39 4.64
C PRO A 115 -25.39 -7.28 3.16
N GLY A 116 -26.69 -7.41 2.82
CA GLY A 116 -27.19 -7.17 1.47
C GLY A 116 -26.94 -5.75 0.92
N LYS A 117 -26.68 -4.76 1.81
CA LYS A 117 -26.35 -3.37 1.44
C LYS A 117 -24.85 -3.12 1.28
N ALA A 118 -24.00 -4.14 1.35
CA ALA A 118 -22.56 -3.98 1.28
C ALA A 118 -22.07 -3.26 0.02
N LYS A 119 -22.69 -3.52 -1.12
CA LYS A 119 -22.38 -2.82 -2.37
C LYS A 119 -22.69 -1.32 -2.31
N THR A 120 -23.79 -0.94 -1.67
CA THR A 120 -24.17 0.47 -1.50
C THR A 120 -23.16 1.20 -0.63
N VAL A 121 -22.78 0.60 0.50
CA VAL A 121 -21.75 1.17 1.40
C VAL A 121 -20.41 1.27 0.67
N SER A 122 -20.00 0.22 -0.05
CA SER A 122 -18.75 0.21 -0.84
C SER A 122 -18.69 1.34 -1.86
N ASN A 123 -19.78 1.56 -2.61
CA ASN A 123 -19.87 2.62 -3.60
C ASN A 123 -19.76 4.01 -2.97
N TRP A 124 -20.42 4.21 -1.82
CA TRP A 124 -20.40 5.50 -1.13
C TRP A 124 -19.02 5.80 -0.55
N LEU A 125 -18.36 4.79 0.04
CA LEU A 125 -17.01 4.92 0.59
C LEU A 125 -15.97 5.18 -0.51
N SER A 126 -16.03 4.43 -1.61
CA SER A 126 -15.10 4.57 -2.73
C SER A 126 -15.33 5.86 -3.53
N GLY A 127 -16.56 6.36 -3.55
CA GLY A 127 -16.95 7.58 -4.25
C GLY A 127 -16.91 8.81 -3.35
N ASP A 128 -18.08 9.22 -2.86
CA ASP A 128 -18.28 10.50 -2.19
C ASP A 128 -17.46 10.66 -0.91
N PHE A 129 -17.33 9.62 -0.10
CA PHE A 129 -16.53 9.68 1.11
C PHE A 129 -15.06 9.93 0.81
N SER A 130 -14.46 9.12 -0.06
CA SER A 130 -13.06 9.29 -0.49
C SER A 130 -12.84 10.65 -1.15
N ARG A 131 -13.81 11.14 -1.94
CA ARG A 131 -13.78 12.49 -2.52
C ARG A 131 -13.77 13.58 -1.44
N LEU A 132 -14.58 13.44 -0.40
CA LEU A 132 -14.64 14.40 0.71
C LEU A 132 -13.34 14.38 1.52
N LEU A 133 -12.82 13.19 1.86
CA LEU A 133 -11.54 13.05 2.56
C LEU A 133 -10.40 13.72 1.80
N ASN A 134 -10.34 13.53 0.48
CA ASN A 134 -9.35 14.18 -0.38
C ASN A 134 -9.55 15.70 -0.41
N ALA A 135 -10.79 16.18 -0.49
CA ALA A 135 -11.09 17.62 -0.52
C ALA A 135 -10.76 18.34 0.79
N THR A 136 -10.92 17.65 1.93
CA THR A 136 -10.60 18.20 3.26
C THR A 136 -9.21 17.82 3.75
N ASN A 137 -8.43 17.07 2.94
CA ASN A 137 -7.12 16.52 3.29
C ASN A 137 -7.14 15.85 4.67
N THR A 138 -8.14 15.00 4.90
CA THR A 138 -8.40 14.33 6.18
C THR A 138 -8.32 12.83 5.99
N ASP A 139 -7.73 12.13 6.96
CA ASP A 139 -7.72 10.67 6.97
C ASP A 139 -9.02 10.09 7.54
N VAL A 140 -9.33 8.84 7.17
CA VAL A 140 -10.52 8.11 7.65
C VAL A 140 -10.57 8.09 9.19
N GLU A 141 -9.42 8.00 9.85
CA GLU A 141 -9.30 7.93 11.32
C GLU A 141 -9.72 9.24 12.01
N ASN A 142 -9.68 10.37 11.28
CA ASN A 142 -9.94 11.71 11.81
C ASN A 142 -11.27 12.29 11.31
N VAL A 143 -12.06 11.49 10.59
CA VAL A 143 -13.35 11.94 10.08
C VAL A 143 -14.35 12.10 11.23
N ARG A 144 -15.19 13.14 11.15
CA ARG A 144 -16.23 13.40 12.18
C ARG A 144 -17.49 12.57 11.97
N ILE A 145 -17.64 11.97 10.80
CA ILE A 145 -18.78 11.13 10.44
C ILE A 145 -18.47 9.74 10.95
N SER A 146 -19.15 9.31 12.01
CA SER A 146 -19.01 7.95 12.48
C SER A 146 -19.74 6.97 11.54
N PRO A 147 -19.38 5.67 11.55
CA PRO A 147 -20.10 4.65 10.80
C PRO A 147 -21.62 4.70 11.02
N GLU A 148 -22.07 4.96 12.24
CA GLU A 148 -23.49 5.06 12.61
C GLU A 148 -24.22 6.13 11.79
N TYR A 149 -23.66 7.34 11.73
CA TYR A 149 -24.28 8.44 10.97
C TYR A 149 -24.33 8.16 9.47
N LEU A 150 -23.30 7.49 8.94
CA LEU A 150 -23.34 7.08 7.55
C LEU A 150 -24.44 6.05 7.31
N THR A 151 -24.54 5.05 8.18
CA THR A 151 -25.54 3.98 8.03
C THR A 151 -26.97 4.50 8.14
N GLU A 152 -27.23 5.42 9.08
CA GLU A 152 -28.52 6.10 9.20
C GLU A 152 -28.88 6.86 7.93
N MET A 153 -27.92 7.62 7.38
CA MET A 153 -28.13 8.36 6.13
C MET A 153 -28.44 7.44 4.93
N LEU A 154 -27.86 6.23 4.89
CA LEU A 154 -28.10 5.25 3.82
C LEU A 154 -29.40 4.43 3.99
N ASP A 155 -30.04 4.51 5.16
CA ASP A 155 -31.32 3.85 5.46
C ASP A 155 -32.55 4.75 5.25
N LEU A 156 -32.35 6.07 5.13
CA LEU A 156 -33.36 7.06 4.76
C LEU A 156 -33.75 6.99 3.27
#